data_AF-A0A5D3ATX6-F1
#
_entry.id   AF-A0A5D3ATX6-F1
#
_cell.length_a   1.000
_cell.length_b   1.000
_cell.length_c   1.000
_cell.angle_alpha   90.00
_cell.angle_beta   90.00
_cell.angle_gamma   90.00
#
_symmetry.space_group_name_H-M   'P 1'
#
loop_
_entity.id
_entity.type
_entity.pdbx_description
1 polymer ?
#
loop_
_entity_poly.entity_id
_entity_poly.type
_entity_poly.pdbx_seq_one_letter_code
_entity_poly.pdbx_strand_id
1 'polypeptide(L)'
;MFDKLRAKINSHHDTHPLSKQRAEFLAIKGDTPLERKAHFTHEVVGAAAAYEAFRAFERNGSHDAAGTKITHAKSKEVIAGLAAGYVVKLVEERKLPFTSEKDKAKFIASAQVDATRDAKRAVRESGLYEHHELEAIDKDEKHALKVL
;
A
#
# COMPACT_ATOMS: atom_id res chain seq x y z
N MET A 1 -21.95 -27.99 -44.70
CA MET A 1 -22.59 -26.68 -44.36
C MET A 1 -22.44 -26.35 -42.87
N PHE A 2 -22.66 -27.32 -41.97
CA PHE A 2 -22.46 -27.17 -40.52
C PHE A 2 -21.01 -26.91 -40.08
N ASP A 3 -20.00 -27.46 -40.77
CA ASP A 3 -18.58 -27.24 -40.37
C ASP A 3 -18.11 -25.80 -40.57
N LYS A 4 -18.61 -25.12 -41.62
CA LYS A 4 -18.33 -23.69 -41.83
C LYS A 4 -19.00 -22.83 -40.76
N LEU A 5 -20.18 -23.21 -40.29
CA LEU A 5 -20.87 -22.53 -39.19
C LEU A 5 -20.11 -22.73 -37.87
N ARG A 6 -19.64 -23.95 -37.61
CA ARG A 6 -18.85 -24.31 -36.42
C ARG A 6 -17.50 -23.60 -36.38
N ALA A 7 -16.81 -23.49 -37.52
CA ALA A 7 -15.58 -22.73 -37.65
C ALA A 7 -15.78 -21.23 -37.40
N LYS A 8 -16.90 -20.66 -37.89
CA LYS A 8 -17.22 -19.23 -37.73
C LYS A 8 -17.66 -18.86 -36.30
N ILE A 9 -18.31 -19.79 -35.60
CA ILE A 9 -18.64 -19.64 -34.17
C ILE A 9 -17.36 -19.69 -33.33
N ASN A 10 -16.48 -20.68 -33.57
CA ASN A 10 -15.23 -20.80 -32.81
C ASN A 10 -14.30 -19.60 -33.02
N SER A 11 -14.17 -19.08 -34.24
CA SER A 11 -13.31 -17.92 -34.51
C SER A 11 -13.72 -16.63 -33.79
N HIS A 12 -15.01 -16.48 -33.45
CA HIS A 12 -15.52 -15.32 -32.70
C HIS A 12 -15.36 -15.46 -31.18
N HIS A 13 -15.21 -16.69 -30.67
CA HIS A 13 -14.99 -16.93 -29.25
C HIS A 13 -13.52 -16.78 -28.86
N ASP A 14 -12.55 -17.06 -29.74
CA ASP A 14 -11.11 -16.99 -29.42
C ASP A 14 -10.54 -15.56 -29.29
N THR A 15 -11.27 -14.55 -29.80
CA THR A 15 -10.82 -13.14 -29.72
C THR A 15 -11.28 -12.40 -28.47
N HIS A 16 -12.19 -12.98 -27.68
CA HIS A 16 -12.72 -12.34 -26.47
C HIS A 16 -11.76 -12.55 -25.28
N PRO A 17 -11.43 -11.52 -24.47
CA PRO A 17 -10.49 -11.66 -23.34
C PRO A 17 -10.88 -12.77 -22.34
N LEU A 18 -12.19 -13.03 -22.17
CA LEU A 18 -12.70 -14.13 -21.35
C LEU A 18 -12.39 -15.54 -21.88
N SER A 19 -12.19 -15.74 -23.19
CA SER A 19 -11.85 -17.08 -23.72
C SER A 19 -10.39 -17.43 -23.49
N LYS A 20 -9.49 -16.45 -23.59
CA LYS A 20 -8.09 -16.59 -23.19
C LYS A 20 -7.96 -16.93 -21.71
N GLN A 21 -8.69 -16.20 -20.85
CA GLN A 21 -8.76 -16.49 -19.42
C GLN A 21 -9.33 -17.89 -19.12
N ARG A 22 -10.35 -18.34 -19.88
CA ARG A 22 -10.92 -19.68 -19.73
C ARG A 22 -9.94 -20.78 -20.17
N ALA A 23 -9.21 -20.58 -21.27
CA ALA A 23 -8.22 -21.54 -21.74
C ALA A 23 -7.04 -21.65 -20.76
N GLU A 24 -6.58 -20.52 -20.21
CA GLU A 24 -5.57 -20.47 -19.15
C GLU A 24 -6.06 -21.15 -17.87
N PHE A 25 -7.31 -20.93 -17.46
CA PHE A 25 -7.92 -21.58 -16.30
C PHE A 25 -8.06 -23.10 -16.48
N LEU A 26 -8.48 -23.55 -17.66
CA LEU A 26 -8.62 -24.98 -17.98
C LEU A 26 -7.26 -25.68 -18.22
N ALA A 27 -6.20 -24.92 -18.48
CA ALA A 27 -4.84 -25.46 -18.65
C ALA A 27 -4.15 -25.78 -17.30
N ILE A 28 -4.73 -25.36 -16.17
CA ILE A 28 -4.20 -25.66 -14.83
C ILE A 28 -4.45 -27.15 -14.53
N LYS A 29 -3.38 -27.95 -14.49
CA LYS A 29 -3.44 -29.35 -14.03
C LYS A 29 -3.45 -29.40 -12.50
N GLY A 30 -4.10 -30.40 -11.90
CA GLY A 30 -4.20 -30.56 -10.44
C GLY A 30 -2.86 -30.65 -9.69
N ASP A 31 -1.77 -31.03 -10.38
CA ASP A 31 -0.41 -31.09 -9.84
C ASP A 31 0.41 -29.81 -10.06
N THR A 32 -0.18 -28.76 -10.64
CA THR A 32 0.50 -27.47 -10.78
C THR A 32 0.65 -26.88 -9.38
N PRO A 33 1.87 -26.66 -8.86
CA PRO A 33 2.04 -26.00 -7.58
C PRO A 33 1.35 -24.65 -7.69
N LEU A 34 0.26 -24.45 -6.94
CA LEU A 34 -0.30 -23.12 -6.71
C LEU A 34 0.77 -22.37 -5.93
N GLU A 35 1.69 -21.75 -6.67
CA GLU A 35 2.73 -20.91 -6.13
C GLU A 35 2.05 -19.67 -5.57
N ARG A 36 1.54 -19.77 -4.34
CA ARG A 36 0.94 -18.67 -3.61
C ARG A 36 2.06 -17.75 -3.15
N LYS A 37 2.61 -16.99 -4.09
CA LYS A 37 3.46 -15.84 -3.81
C LYS A 37 2.58 -14.82 -3.09
N ALA A 38 2.87 -14.56 -1.81
CA ALA A 38 2.26 -13.43 -1.12
C ALA A 38 2.71 -12.15 -1.85
N HIS A 39 1.78 -11.46 -2.51
CA HIS A 39 2.06 -10.18 -3.14
C HIS A 39 1.85 -9.08 -2.10
N PHE A 40 2.92 -8.34 -1.80
CA PHE A 40 2.80 -7.12 -1.01
C PHE A 40 2.15 -6.04 -1.88
N THR A 41 0.97 -5.58 -1.47
CA THR A 41 0.36 -4.37 -2.05
C THR A 41 1.04 -3.12 -1.49
N HIS A 42 0.92 -2.01 -2.22
CA HIS A 42 1.46 -0.72 -1.78
C HIS A 42 0.83 -0.26 -0.45
N GLU A 43 -0.45 -0.58 -0.23
CA GLU A 43 -1.16 -0.36 1.04
C GLU A 43 -0.53 -1.15 2.20
N VAL A 44 -0.22 -2.45 2.01
CA VAL A 44 0.40 -3.27 3.07
C VAL A 44 1.80 -2.77 3.40
N VAL A 45 2.58 -2.40 2.39
CA VAL A 45 3.92 -1.80 2.60
C VAL A 45 3.80 -0.44 3.27
N GLY A 46 2.82 0.37 2.87
CA GLY A 46 2.54 1.67 3.44
C GLY A 46 2.17 1.59 4.92
N ALA A 47 1.23 0.71 5.27
CA ALA A 47 0.81 0.46 6.64
C ALA A 47 1.97 -0.04 7.52
N ALA A 48 2.78 -0.96 7.01
CA ALA A 48 3.98 -1.44 7.72
C ALA A 48 5.00 -0.30 7.95
N ALA A 49 5.20 0.57 6.95
CA ALA A 49 6.07 1.72 7.07
C ALA A 49 5.55 2.76 8.07
N ALA A 50 4.23 3.03 8.06
CA ALA A 50 3.58 3.93 9.01
C ALA A 50 3.72 3.43 10.46
N TYR A 51 3.55 2.12 10.67
CA TYR A 51 3.72 1.49 11.98
C TYR A 51 5.15 1.64 12.51
N GLU A 52 6.16 1.35 11.69
CA GLU A 52 7.56 1.51 12.10
C GLU A 52 7.93 2.99 12.33
N ALA A 53 7.38 3.90 11.52
CA ALA A 53 7.55 5.33 11.71
C ALA A 53 6.96 5.82 13.04
N PHE A 54 5.75 5.39 13.39
CA PHE A 54 5.11 5.72 14.65
C PHE A 54 5.91 5.20 15.85
N ARG A 55 6.35 3.94 15.80
CA ARG A 55 7.22 3.37 16.86
C ARG A 55 8.55 4.10 17.00
N ALA A 56 9.18 4.49 15.89
CA ALA A 56 10.42 5.26 15.93
C ALA A 56 10.20 6.64 16.55
N PHE A 57 9.08 7.28 16.21
CA PHE A 57 8.67 8.55 16.78
C PHE A 57 8.42 8.46 18.29
N GLU A 58 7.70 7.43 18.76
CA GLU A 58 7.46 7.17 20.18
C GLU A 58 8.77 6.91 20.96
N ARG A 59 9.68 6.13 20.38
CA ARG A 59 10.99 5.86 21.00
C ARG A 59 11.87 7.10 21.14
N ASN A 60 11.69 8.10 20.30
CA ASN A 60 12.49 9.32 20.33
C ASN A 60 12.14 10.23 21.53
N GLY A 61 11.07 9.94 22.29
CA GLY A 61 10.73 10.59 23.57
C GLY A 61 10.45 12.10 23.50
N SER A 62 10.51 12.73 22.32
CA SER A 62 10.40 14.18 22.14
C SER A 62 8.98 14.73 22.36
N HIS A 63 7.98 13.86 22.46
CA HIS A 63 6.60 14.20 22.83
C HIS A 63 6.38 14.14 24.35
N ASP A 64 7.24 13.42 25.10
CA ASP A 64 7.09 13.16 26.54
C ASP A 64 8.19 13.81 27.41
N ALA A 65 9.26 14.33 26.81
CA ALA A 65 10.33 14.98 27.56
C ALA A 65 9.81 16.25 28.25
N ALA A 66 9.94 16.28 29.58
CA ALA A 66 9.53 17.39 30.44
C ALA A 66 10.17 18.72 29.98
N GLY A 67 9.42 19.51 29.22
CA GLY A 67 9.79 20.88 28.86
C GLY A 67 9.44 21.33 27.45
N THR A 68 9.37 20.43 26.45
CA THR A 68 9.10 20.84 25.07
C THR A 68 8.36 19.76 24.28
N LYS A 69 7.09 19.54 24.60
CA LYS A 69 6.19 18.74 23.77
C LYS A 69 6.17 19.35 22.36
N ILE A 70 6.61 18.58 21.36
CA ILE A 70 6.47 18.99 19.96
C ILE A 70 4.99 19.14 19.60
N THR A 71 4.66 20.08 18.72
CA THR A 71 3.26 20.32 18.35
C THR A 71 2.71 19.16 17.51
N HIS A 72 1.38 19.00 17.49
CA HIS A 72 0.71 18.04 16.61
C HIS A 72 1.10 18.25 15.15
N ALA A 73 1.18 19.51 14.70
CA ALA A 73 1.67 19.87 13.37
C ALA A 73 3.08 19.33 13.10
N LYS A 74 4.02 19.56 14.04
CA LYS A 74 5.40 19.12 13.88
C LYS A 74 5.52 17.59 13.89
N SER A 75 4.72 16.93 14.71
CA SER A 75 4.67 15.47 14.76
C SER A 75 4.21 14.86 13.46
N LYS A 76 3.18 15.43 12.82
CA LYS A 76 2.74 14.99 11.49
C LYS A 76 3.83 15.12 10.43
N GLU A 77 4.61 16.19 10.45
CA GLU A 77 5.74 16.35 9.52
C GLU A 77 6.83 15.31 9.75
N VAL A 78 7.24 15.12 11.01
CA VAL A 78 8.30 14.17 11.36
C VAL A 78 7.88 12.75 11.00
N ILE A 79 6.68 12.34 11.40
CA ILE A 79 6.23 10.98 11.16
C ILE A 79 6.01 10.70 9.67
N ALA A 80 5.53 11.68 8.90
CA ALA A 80 5.37 11.54 7.45
C ALA A 80 6.73 11.32 6.77
N GLY A 81 7.75 12.09 7.17
CA GLY A 81 9.11 11.91 6.67
C GLY A 81 9.69 10.54 7.00
N LEU A 82 9.51 10.07 8.24
CA LEU A 82 9.92 8.74 8.67
C LEU A 82 9.21 7.65 7.85
N ALA A 83 7.88 7.74 7.73
CA ALA A 83 7.07 6.77 7.00
C ALA A 83 7.50 6.66 5.53
N ALA A 84 7.74 7.79 4.85
CA ALA A 84 8.21 7.79 3.47
C ALA A 84 9.59 7.11 3.31
N GLY A 85 10.49 7.28 4.28
CA GLY A 85 11.78 6.60 4.31
C GLY A 85 11.66 5.10 4.59
N TYR A 86 10.79 4.70 5.51
CA TYR A 86 10.54 3.30 5.82
C TYR A 86 9.95 2.52 4.63
N VAL A 87 9.16 3.16 3.77
CA VAL A 87 8.70 2.53 2.52
C VAL A 87 9.88 2.12 1.65
N VAL A 88 10.82 3.04 1.39
CA VAL A 88 12.00 2.75 0.56
C VAL A 88 12.81 1.61 1.18
N LYS A 89 13.07 1.69 2.49
CA LYS A 89 13.77 0.65 3.24
C LYS A 89 13.10 -0.72 3.12
N LEU A 90 11.78 -0.81 3.34
CA LEU A 90 11.03 -2.07 3.27
C LEU A 90 11.04 -2.66 1.86
N VAL A 91 10.86 -1.84 0.83
CA VAL A 91 10.90 -2.30 -0.56
C VAL A 91 12.27 -2.89 -0.92
N GLU A 92 13.35 -2.26 -0.44
CA GLU A 92 14.73 -2.72 -0.67
C GLU A 92 15.07 -3.97 0.14
N GLU A 93 14.80 -3.99 1.44
CA GLU A 93 15.10 -5.11 2.34
C GLU A 93 14.31 -6.38 2.00
N ARG A 94 13.05 -6.22 1.58
CA ARG A 94 12.17 -7.34 1.20
C ARG A 94 12.35 -7.77 -0.25
N LYS A 95 13.20 -7.10 -1.02
CA LYS A 95 13.54 -7.43 -2.42
C LYS A 95 12.29 -7.73 -3.25
N LEU A 96 11.30 -6.84 -3.17
CA LEU A 96 10.01 -7.05 -3.83
C LEU A 96 10.22 -7.21 -5.36
N PRO A 97 9.57 -8.20 -5.99
CA PRO A 97 9.77 -8.46 -7.41
C PRO A 97 9.04 -7.42 -8.25
N PHE A 98 9.78 -6.65 -9.05
CA PHE A 98 9.21 -5.70 -10.02
C PHE A 98 9.64 -6.06 -11.43
N THR A 99 8.73 -5.85 -12.39
CA THR A 99 9.01 -6.07 -13.82
C THR A 99 9.97 -5.03 -14.39
N SER A 100 9.96 -3.81 -13.84
CA SER A 100 10.87 -2.74 -14.24
C SER A 100 11.12 -1.75 -13.09
N GLU A 101 12.19 -0.96 -13.18
CA GLU A 101 12.46 0.14 -12.24
C GLU A 101 11.35 1.21 -12.24
N LYS A 102 10.64 1.37 -13.37
CA LYS A 102 9.49 2.28 -13.45
C LYS A 102 8.32 1.77 -12.60
N ASP A 103 8.08 0.47 -12.60
CA ASP A 103 7.02 -0.13 -11.79
C ASP A 103 7.37 -0.10 -10.31
N LYS A 104 8.64 -0.33 -9.96
CA LYS A 104 9.16 -0.12 -8.60
C LYS A 104 8.95 1.32 -8.13
N ALA A 105 9.31 2.31 -8.94
CA ALA A 105 9.16 3.72 -8.59
C ALA A 105 7.68 4.11 -8.39
N LYS A 106 6.79 3.64 -9.26
CA LYS A 106 5.33 3.84 -9.08
C LYS A 106 4.81 3.19 -7.81
N PHE A 107 5.24 1.96 -7.53
CA PHE A 107 4.86 1.25 -6.30
C PHE A 107 5.32 2.00 -5.05
N ILE A 108 6.58 2.45 -5.01
CA ILE A 108 7.13 3.24 -3.90
C ILE A 108 6.32 4.52 -3.73
N ALA A 109 6.03 5.25 -4.81
CA ALA A 109 5.26 6.49 -4.74
C ALA A 109 3.86 6.27 -4.13
N SER A 110 3.14 5.23 -4.58
CA SER A 110 1.84 4.89 -4.01
C SER A 110 1.95 4.45 -2.54
N ALA A 111 2.92 3.62 -2.21
CA ALA A 111 3.13 3.16 -0.83
C ALA A 111 3.53 4.31 0.11
N GLN A 112 4.28 5.31 -0.36
CA GLN A 112 4.64 6.51 0.41
C GLN A 112 3.42 7.38 0.70
N VAL A 113 2.48 7.49 -0.24
CA VAL A 113 1.22 8.20 -0.03
C VAL A 113 0.40 7.51 1.06
N ASP A 114 0.27 6.19 0.99
CA ASP A 114 -0.48 5.42 1.99
C ASP A 114 0.22 5.45 3.36
N ALA A 115 1.55 5.30 3.39
CA ALA A 115 2.33 5.40 4.63
C ALA A 115 2.17 6.77 5.31
N THR A 116 2.22 7.85 4.53
CA THR A 116 2.07 9.22 5.05
C THR A 116 0.68 9.44 5.64
N ARG A 117 -0.34 8.98 4.92
CA ARG A 117 -1.74 9.04 5.32
C ARG A 117 -1.98 8.31 6.64
N ASP A 118 -1.52 7.06 6.71
CA ASP A 118 -1.72 6.21 7.89
C ASP A 118 -0.91 6.69 9.09
N ALA A 119 0.32 7.18 8.86
CA ALA A 119 1.16 7.74 9.90
C ALA A 119 0.56 9.01 10.53
N LYS A 120 0.07 9.94 9.69
CA LYS A 120 -0.62 11.15 10.18
C LYS A 120 -1.87 10.79 10.99
N ARG A 121 -2.67 9.84 10.49
CA ARG A 121 -3.83 9.32 11.20
C ARG A 121 -3.45 8.72 12.56
N ALA A 122 -2.40 7.90 12.60
CA ALA A 122 -1.90 7.30 13.84
C ALA A 122 -1.51 8.36 14.87
N VAL A 123 -0.85 9.46 14.47
CA VAL A 123 -0.55 10.57 15.38
C VAL A 123 -1.82 11.17 15.97
N ARG A 124 -2.86 11.41 15.18
CA ARG A 124 -4.13 11.93 15.69
C ARG A 124 -4.82 10.95 16.64
N GLU A 125 -4.86 9.66 16.29
CA GLU A 125 -5.59 8.63 17.04
C GLU A 125 -4.81 8.09 18.24
N SER A 126 -3.52 8.41 18.36
CA SER A 126 -2.63 7.93 19.42
C SER A 126 -3.00 8.38 20.84
N GLY A 127 -3.76 9.47 20.99
CA GLY A 127 -4.00 10.09 22.30
C GLY A 127 -2.81 10.91 22.84
N LEU A 128 -1.74 11.11 22.04
CA LEU A 128 -0.60 11.97 22.42
C LEU A 128 -0.99 13.46 22.52
N TYR A 129 -2.10 13.86 21.92
CA TYR A 129 -2.57 15.24 21.84
C TYR A 129 -4.02 15.35 22.30
N GLU A 130 -4.29 16.39 23.08
CA GLU A 130 -5.65 16.74 23.46
C GLU A 130 -6.43 17.27 22.27
N HIS A 131 -7.75 17.17 22.30
CA HIS A 131 -8.60 17.58 21.16
C HIS A 131 -8.38 19.03 20.70
N HIS A 132 -8.02 19.94 21.62
CA HIS A 132 -7.75 21.34 21.30
C HIS A 132 -6.33 21.59 20.74
N GLU A 133 -5.43 20.62 20.86
CA GLU A 133 -4.08 20.66 20.26
C GLU A 133 -4.07 20.06 18.84
N LEU A 134 -5.16 19.40 18.44
CA LEU A 134 -5.30 18.77 17.14
C LEU A 134 -5.51 19.82 16.05
N GLU A 135 -4.61 19.80 15.07
CA GLU A 135 -4.80 20.48 13.80
C GLU A 135 -5.99 19.90 13.03
N ALA A 136 -6.60 20.72 12.17
CA ALA A 136 -7.66 20.30 11.29
C ALA A 136 -7.27 19.07 10.44
N ILE A 137 -8.28 18.22 10.16
CA ILE A 137 -8.11 17.02 9.33
C ILE A 137 -7.72 17.42 7.91
N ASP A 138 -6.52 17.04 7.50
CA ASP A 138 -6.02 17.32 6.16
C ASP A 138 -6.59 16.34 5.12
N LYS A 139 -6.34 16.59 3.83
CA LYS A 139 -6.88 15.76 2.74
C LYS A 139 -6.32 14.33 2.77
N ASP A 140 -5.09 14.16 3.24
CA ASP A 140 -4.44 12.86 3.31
C ASP A 140 -5.14 12.00 4.36
N GLU A 141 -5.31 12.55 5.56
CA GLU A 141 -6.00 11.89 6.68
C GLU A 141 -7.47 11.58 6.35
N LYS A 142 -8.17 12.45 5.61
CA LYS A 142 -9.54 12.16 5.15
C LYS A 142 -9.63 10.95 4.23
N HIS A 143 -8.60 10.69 3.42
CA HIS A 143 -8.58 9.49 2.59
C HIS A 143 -8.32 8.24 3.43
N ALA A 144 -7.50 8.33 4.50
CA ALA A 144 -7.27 7.24 5.44
C ALA A 144 -8.57 6.70 6.03
N LEU A 145 -9.44 7.63 6.44
CA LEU A 145 -10.69 7.31 7.12
C LEU A 145 -11.72 6.60 6.22
N LYS A 146 -11.55 6.64 4.89
CA LYS A 146 -12.49 6.03 3.94
C LYS A 146 -12.14 4.60 3.53
N VAL A 147 -10.93 4.13 3.84
CA VAL A 147 -10.39 2.83 3.39
C VAL A 147 -10.67 1.70 4.41
N LEU A 148 -11.38 2.01 5.51
CA LEU A 148 -11.96 1.05 6.47
C LEU A 148 -13.48 1.01 6.34
#